data_AF-A0A8J2R7I7-F1
#
_entry.id   AF-A0A8J2R7I7-F1
#
_cell.length_a   1.000
_cell.length_b   1.000
_cell.length_c   1.000
_cell.angle_alpha   90.00
_cell.angle_beta   90.00
_cell.angle_gamma   90.00
#
_symmetry.space_group_name_H-M   'P 1'
#
loop_
_entity.id
_entity.type
_entity.pdbx_description
1 polymer ?
#
loop_
_entity_poly.entity_id
_entity_poly.type
_entity_poly.pdbx_seq_one_letter_code
_entity_poly.pdbx_strand_id
1 'polypeptide(L)'
;MSEKSKLKVWSRFQVEKNGSVIKFRIQDAPADRKEDVFDFIMTHLLRDEAFHKAAGIVNNDEAKAEFMEISKIYYEEQPHHISICCIDDDSDTVGEIIGLSIVIVSKNTDNFDDFAKQLQIKTKEMKNLFGAAKVLFEYKGSKNDYAKSHEGRGVVVRPDYRRMGIANEFIRLRKSLCIEHSLPMTCAWMTSIGTQKASEKNGWKTFAEVSVDELEQKTGLIFDTRIFKNDEAVAEYRTFISNYYDASPIHITVCCLDDDSKTIDILGLSMMCEFKDQAEKVDLKMIEKKTKEVQDFFHILKVTSDIKIKDYQSFFEGRGIIVRPDQRGLGMASEFVRLRKEICIDRNIEMTCAWMTSIGTQKAAEKHKWKTFYELPVEELEKKSGLAFDVNVSIFKLMYTTRN
;
A
#
# COMPACT_ATOMS: atom_id res chain seq x y z
N MET A 1 18.00 42.17 10.84
CA MET A 1 18.47 40.79 11.10
C MET A 1 17.31 40.02 11.67
N SER A 2 16.54 39.28 10.86
CA SER A 2 15.46 38.45 11.37
C SER A 2 16.04 37.21 12.03
N GLU A 3 15.61 36.90 13.25
CA GLU A 3 15.88 35.60 13.88
C GLU A 3 15.51 34.50 12.89
N LYS A 4 16.51 33.72 12.43
CA LYS A 4 16.24 32.39 11.91
C LYS A 4 15.64 31.61 13.07
N SER A 5 14.31 31.59 13.16
CA SER A 5 13.60 30.66 14.03
C SER A 5 14.23 29.28 13.83
N LYS A 6 14.83 28.74 14.88
CA LYS A 6 15.47 27.42 14.84
C LYS A 6 14.37 26.43 14.45
N LEU A 7 14.49 25.81 13.28
CA LEU A 7 13.51 24.84 12.77
C LEU A 7 13.20 23.81 13.85
N LYS A 8 11.92 23.61 14.14
CA LYS A 8 11.51 22.78 15.27
C LYS A 8 11.65 21.31 14.90
N VAL A 9 12.37 20.57 15.74
CA VAL A 9 12.36 19.11 15.70
C VAL A 9 11.21 18.62 16.55
N TRP A 10 10.27 17.92 15.92
CA TRP A 10 9.04 17.47 16.54
C TRP A 10 9.12 16.06 17.12
N SER A 11 9.91 15.18 16.50
CA SER A 11 10.07 13.79 16.95
C SER A 11 11.42 13.23 16.50
N ARG A 12 11.98 12.37 17.34
CA ARG A 12 13.08 11.45 17.00
C ARG A 12 12.65 10.05 17.36
N PHE A 13 12.86 9.10 16.46
CA PHE A 13 12.54 7.70 16.69
C PHE A 13 13.47 6.80 15.88
N GLN A 14 13.50 5.52 16.21
CA GLN A 14 14.37 4.56 15.53
C GLN A 14 13.65 3.26 15.22
N VAL A 15 14.11 2.57 14.18
CA VAL A 15 13.59 1.27 13.77
C VAL A 15 14.77 0.33 13.52
N GLU A 16 14.64 -0.89 14.00
CA GLU A 16 15.57 -1.96 13.68
C GLU A 16 15.14 -2.65 12.37
N LYS A 17 16.04 -2.68 11.38
CA LYS A 17 15.83 -3.35 10.09
C LYS A 17 17.09 -4.12 9.72
N ASN A 18 16.97 -5.43 9.53
CA ASN A 18 18.06 -6.32 9.14
C ASN A 18 19.29 -6.21 10.08
N GLY A 19 19.05 -6.11 11.40
CA GLY A 19 20.10 -5.94 12.40
C GLY A 19 20.77 -4.56 12.43
N SER A 20 20.32 -3.61 11.60
CA SER A 20 20.78 -2.23 11.61
C SER A 20 19.72 -1.31 12.23
N VAL A 21 20.16 -0.36 13.06
CA VAL A 21 19.29 0.68 13.63
C VAL A 21 19.27 1.87 12.67
N ILE A 22 18.07 2.23 12.22
CA ILE A 22 17.84 3.43 11.41
C ILE A 22 17.19 4.47 12.30
N LYS A 23 17.82 5.63 12.47
CA LYS A 23 17.29 6.76 13.22
C LYS A 23 16.58 7.73 12.27
N PHE A 24 15.44 8.26 12.72
CA PHE A 24 14.61 9.18 11.97
C PHE A 24 14.31 10.43 12.79
N ARG A 25 14.20 11.55 12.09
CA ARG A 25 13.82 12.85 12.63
C ARG A 25 12.67 13.43 11.84
N ILE A 26 11.62 13.86 12.55
CA ILE A 26 10.55 14.69 11.98
C ILE A 26 10.74 16.12 12.47
N GLN A 27 10.74 17.07 11.54
CA GLN A 27 10.96 18.47 11.80
C GLN A 27 10.19 19.36 10.81
N ASP A 28 10.19 20.66 11.06
CA ASP A 28 9.76 21.66 10.07
C ASP A 28 10.59 21.57 8.79
N ALA A 29 9.92 21.71 7.64
CA ALA A 29 10.59 21.89 6.36
C ALA A 29 11.35 23.23 6.33
N PRO A 30 12.66 23.23 6.07
CA PRO A 30 13.40 24.47 5.84
C PRO A 30 12.87 25.24 4.64
N ALA A 31 12.82 26.57 4.72
CA ALA A 31 12.36 27.41 3.62
C ALA A 31 13.23 27.30 2.34
N ASP A 32 14.53 27.05 2.51
CA ASP A 32 15.49 26.82 1.42
C ASP A 32 15.36 25.43 0.78
N ARG A 33 14.50 24.55 1.30
CA ARG A 33 14.19 23.21 0.76
C ARG A 33 12.82 23.17 0.08
N LYS A 34 12.26 24.33 -0.31
CA LYS A 34 10.96 24.45 -0.98
C LYS A 34 10.89 23.60 -2.25
N GLU A 35 11.89 23.67 -3.12
CA GLU A 35 11.89 22.88 -4.37
C GLU A 35 11.99 21.37 -4.10
N ASP A 36 12.83 20.92 -3.16
CA ASP A 36 12.90 19.51 -2.76
C ASP A 36 11.56 18.96 -2.24
N VAL A 37 10.77 19.79 -1.56
CA VAL A 37 9.42 19.43 -1.11
C VAL A 37 8.49 19.21 -2.31
N PHE A 38 8.53 20.10 -3.31
CA PHE A 38 7.72 19.94 -4.51
C PHE A 38 8.16 18.75 -5.34
N ASP A 39 9.46 18.52 -5.50
CA ASP A 39 9.99 17.35 -6.17
C ASP A 39 9.53 16.07 -5.47
N PHE A 40 9.53 16.05 -4.13
CA PHE A 40 9.01 14.92 -3.35
C PHE A 40 7.51 14.71 -3.56
N ILE A 41 6.72 15.77 -3.61
CA ILE A 41 5.28 15.71 -3.90
C ILE A 41 5.04 15.10 -5.29
N MET A 42 5.71 15.61 -6.32
CA MET A 42 5.53 15.13 -7.69
C MET A 42 6.01 13.70 -7.88
N THR A 43 7.10 13.32 -7.21
CA THR A 43 7.69 11.99 -7.36
C THR A 43 6.90 10.92 -6.61
N HIS A 44 6.34 11.25 -5.44
CA HIS A 44 5.75 10.25 -4.54
C HIS A 44 4.27 10.46 -4.25
N LEU A 45 3.85 11.68 -3.89
CA LEU A 45 2.45 11.91 -3.51
C LEU A 45 1.55 11.77 -4.73
N LEU A 46 1.89 12.45 -5.82
CA LEU A 46 1.12 12.45 -7.06
C LEU A 46 0.95 11.02 -7.62
N ARG A 47 2.01 10.22 -7.59
CA ARG A 47 2.00 8.84 -8.11
C ARG A 47 1.11 7.92 -7.29
N ASP A 48 1.12 8.06 -5.97
CA ASP A 48 0.57 7.05 -5.07
C ASP A 48 -0.85 7.37 -4.56
N GLU A 49 -1.23 8.65 -4.56
CA GLU A 49 -2.52 9.12 -4.08
C GLU A 49 -3.68 8.72 -5.03
N ALA A 50 -4.78 8.24 -4.46
CA ALA A 50 -5.86 7.57 -5.19
C ALA A 50 -6.64 8.50 -6.12
N PHE A 51 -6.92 9.73 -5.68
CA PHE A 51 -7.65 10.72 -6.47
C PHE A 51 -6.82 11.23 -7.64
N HIS A 52 -5.51 11.44 -7.46
CA HIS A 52 -4.63 11.86 -8.57
C HIS A 52 -4.57 10.80 -9.69
N LYS A 53 -4.50 9.52 -9.31
CA LYS A 53 -4.58 8.39 -10.26
C LYS A 53 -5.94 8.30 -10.94
N ALA A 54 -7.02 8.31 -10.16
CA ALA A 54 -8.39 8.20 -10.68
C ALA A 54 -8.75 9.36 -11.62
N ALA A 55 -8.23 10.56 -11.33
CA ALA A 55 -8.40 11.74 -12.17
C ALA A 55 -7.58 11.70 -13.48
N GLY A 56 -6.56 10.84 -13.57
CA GLY A 56 -5.71 10.67 -14.75
C GLY A 56 -4.44 11.53 -14.76
N ILE A 57 -4.17 12.32 -13.72
CA ILE A 57 -3.06 13.30 -13.69
C ILE A 57 -1.70 12.62 -13.89
N VAL A 58 -1.52 11.43 -13.30
CA VAL A 58 -0.26 10.67 -13.37
C VAL A 58 0.14 10.32 -14.82
N ASN A 59 -0.82 10.28 -15.74
CA ASN A 59 -0.62 9.88 -17.13
C ASN A 59 -0.59 11.06 -18.11
N ASN A 60 -0.72 12.30 -17.64
CA ASN A 60 -0.82 13.49 -18.49
C ASN A 60 0.16 14.58 -18.01
N ASP A 61 1.21 14.85 -18.78
CA ASP A 61 2.26 15.79 -18.38
C ASP A 61 1.79 17.26 -18.30
N GLU A 62 0.81 17.65 -19.09
CA GLU A 62 0.18 18.98 -18.98
C GLU A 62 -0.58 19.11 -17.64
N ALA A 63 -1.31 18.06 -17.26
CA ALA A 63 -2.01 18.03 -15.98
C ALA A 63 -1.04 18.00 -14.79
N LYS A 64 0.12 17.34 -14.92
CA LYS A 64 1.19 17.38 -13.90
C LYS A 64 1.77 18.79 -13.74
N ALA A 65 2.02 19.47 -14.85
CA ALA A 65 2.51 20.85 -14.85
C ALA A 65 1.49 21.79 -14.19
N GLU A 66 0.22 21.65 -14.54
CA GLU A 66 -0.87 22.43 -13.92
C GLU A 66 -1.03 22.12 -12.42
N PHE A 67 -0.95 20.85 -12.02
CA PHE A 67 -0.97 20.45 -10.62
C PHE A 67 0.19 21.09 -9.83
N MET A 68 1.39 21.14 -10.41
CA MET A 68 2.55 21.81 -9.81
C MET A 68 2.31 23.32 -9.67
N GLU A 69 1.79 23.99 -10.71
CA GLU A 69 1.45 25.42 -10.69
C GLU A 69 0.47 25.73 -9.56
N ILE A 70 -0.64 24.99 -9.48
CA ILE A 70 -1.64 25.13 -8.43
C ILE A 70 -1.04 24.83 -7.05
N SER A 71 -0.19 23.82 -6.92
CA SER A 71 0.48 23.48 -5.65
C SER A 71 1.40 24.61 -5.17
N LYS A 72 2.08 25.32 -6.08
CA LYS A 72 2.90 26.50 -5.75
C LYS A 72 2.04 27.68 -5.29
N ILE A 73 0.89 27.90 -5.94
CA ILE A 73 -0.09 28.92 -5.50
C ILE A 73 -0.59 28.60 -4.08
N TYR A 74 -0.99 27.36 -3.82
CA TYR A 74 -1.42 26.94 -2.48
C TYR A 74 -0.35 27.18 -1.42
N TYR A 75 0.91 26.88 -1.75
CA TYR A 75 2.02 27.11 -0.85
C TYR A 75 2.18 28.60 -0.53
N GLU A 76 2.01 29.49 -1.50
CA GLU A 76 2.25 30.92 -1.31
C GLU A 76 1.07 31.65 -0.65
N GLU A 77 -0.15 31.23 -0.93
CA GLU A 77 -1.35 31.96 -0.52
C GLU A 77 -1.98 31.44 0.79
N GLN A 78 -1.76 30.17 1.13
CA GLN A 78 -2.41 29.55 2.28
C GLN A 78 -1.43 29.36 3.46
N PRO A 79 -1.84 29.71 4.69
CA PRO A 79 -1.10 29.32 5.89
C PRO A 79 -1.02 27.80 5.97
N HIS A 80 0.19 27.29 5.76
CA HIS A 80 0.47 25.87 5.73
C HIS A 80 1.59 25.53 6.72
N HIS A 81 1.60 24.27 7.15
CA HIS A 81 2.69 23.70 7.91
C HIS A 81 3.12 22.41 7.23
N ILE A 82 4.41 22.34 6.89
CA ILE A 82 5.02 21.18 6.26
C ILE A 82 6.03 20.57 7.22
N SER A 83 5.75 19.33 7.60
CA SER A 83 6.67 18.52 8.39
C SER A 83 7.33 17.50 7.47
N ILE A 84 8.67 17.41 7.53
CA ILE A 84 9.45 16.43 6.78
C ILE A 84 10.04 15.39 7.71
N CYS A 85 10.24 14.18 7.19
CA CYS A 85 11.02 13.12 7.83
C CYS A 85 12.32 12.95 7.05
N CYS A 86 13.43 12.80 7.78
CA CYS A 86 14.76 12.51 7.25
C CYS A 86 15.46 11.48 8.14
N ILE A 87 16.55 10.90 7.63
CA ILE A 87 17.48 10.13 8.47
C ILE A 87 18.13 11.09 9.47
N ASP A 88 18.16 10.68 10.75
CA ASP A 88 18.81 11.46 11.80
C ASP A 88 20.24 10.93 11.99
N ASP A 89 21.19 11.62 11.38
CA ASP A 89 22.63 11.42 11.54
C ASP A 89 23.20 12.30 12.66
N ASP A 90 22.33 12.83 13.54
CA ASP A 90 22.67 13.78 14.59
C ASP A 90 23.26 15.11 14.04
N SER A 91 23.10 15.41 12.74
CA SER A 91 23.48 16.67 12.11
C SER A 91 22.38 17.72 12.19
N ASP A 92 22.75 19.00 12.32
CA ASP A 92 21.82 20.13 12.15
C ASP A 92 21.39 20.33 10.69
N THR A 93 22.08 19.70 9.73
CA THR A 93 21.68 19.71 8.32
C THR A 93 20.49 18.78 8.09
N VAL A 94 19.52 19.24 7.31
CA VAL A 94 18.41 18.39 6.88
C VAL A 94 18.90 17.47 5.77
N GLY A 95 18.86 16.16 6.01
CA GLY A 95 19.18 15.15 5.00
C GLY A 95 18.18 15.08 3.86
N GLU A 96 18.19 13.94 3.17
CA GLU A 96 17.20 13.64 2.14
C GLU A 96 15.78 13.53 2.75
N ILE A 97 14.79 14.10 2.07
CA ILE A 97 13.38 13.96 2.46
C ILE A 97 12.95 12.52 2.14
N ILE A 98 12.50 11.79 3.17
CA ILE A 98 12.00 10.40 3.03
C ILE A 98 10.50 10.30 3.33
N GLY A 99 9.92 11.36 3.87
CA GLY A 99 8.49 11.47 4.09
C GLY A 99 8.07 12.93 4.31
N LEU A 100 6.80 13.18 4.07
CA LEU A 100 6.20 14.51 4.08
C LEU A 100 4.79 14.45 4.68
N SER A 101 4.46 15.43 5.52
CA SER A 101 3.08 15.73 5.94
C SER A 101 2.79 17.20 5.72
N ILE A 102 1.66 17.49 5.07
CA ILE A 102 1.20 18.84 4.80
C ILE A 102 -0.14 19.03 5.49
N VAL A 103 -0.26 20.13 6.24
CA VAL A 103 -1.54 20.63 6.76
C VAL A 103 -1.69 22.11 6.40
N ILE A 104 -2.92 22.53 6.17
CA ILE A 104 -3.28 23.95 6.04
C ILE A 104 -4.26 24.34 7.14
N VAL A 105 -4.36 25.63 7.44
CA VAL A 105 -5.43 26.15 8.29
C VAL A 105 -6.67 26.38 7.44
N SER A 106 -7.77 25.70 7.73
CA SER A 106 -9.08 25.95 7.11
C SER A 106 -10.06 26.54 8.11
N LYS A 107 -10.98 27.37 7.61
CA LYS A 107 -12.11 27.96 8.34
C LYS A 107 -13.42 27.30 7.89
N ASN A 108 -14.40 27.21 8.78
CA ASN A 108 -15.73 26.72 8.43
C ASN A 108 -16.49 27.65 7.46
N THR A 109 -16.02 28.89 7.29
CA THR A 109 -16.53 29.85 6.32
C THR A 109 -15.87 29.76 4.95
N ASP A 110 -14.83 28.93 4.78
CA ASP A 110 -14.15 28.80 3.49
C ASP A 110 -15.08 28.14 2.46
N ASN A 111 -15.16 28.74 1.27
CA ASN A 111 -15.98 28.26 0.17
C ASN A 111 -15.11 27.62 -0.92
N PHE A 112 -15.28 26.32 -1.11
CA PHE A 112 -14.56 25.56 -2.13
C PHE A 112 -14.79 26.09 -3.55
N ASP A 113 -16.02 26.49 -3.89
CA ASP A 113 -16.35 26.97 -5.24
C ASP A 113 -15.70 28.33 -5.54
N ASP A 114 -15.59 29.20 -4.54
CA ASP A 114 -14.93 30.50 -4.71
C ASP A 114 -13.42 30.33 -4.87
N PHE A 115 -12.83 29.42 -4.10
CA PHE A 115 -11.44 29.04 -4.23
C PHE A 115 -11.15 28.41 -5.61
N ALA A 116 -11.96 27.43 -6.05
CA ALA A 116 -11.75 26.74 -7.32
C ALA A 116 -11.85 27.68 -8.54
N LYS A 117 -12.69 28.72 -8.48
CA LYS A 117 -12.79 29.75 -9.53
C LYS A 117 -11.51 30.56 -9.70
N GLN A 118 -10.71 30.74 -8.64
CA GLN A 118 -9.46 31.51 -8.69
C GLN A 118 -8.34 30.78 -9.42
N LEU A 119 -8.35 29.44 -9.40
CA LEU A 119 -7.26 28.61 -9.91
C LEU A 119 -7.22 28.42 -11.44
N GLN A 120 -8.15 29.02 -12.20
CA GLN A 120 -8.23 28.91 -13.66
C GLN A 120 -8.00 27.50 -14.22
N ILE A 121 -8.69 26.49 -13.67
CA ILE A 121 -8.43 25.08 -13.98
C ILE A 121 -8.64 24.77 -15.48
N LYS A 122 -7.59 24.27 -16.14
CA LYS A 122 -7.46 24.08 -17.60
C LYS A 122 -7.74 22.63 -18.00
N THR A 123 -6.94 21.69 -17.53
CA THR A 123 -6.97 20.29 -17.97
C THR A 123 -8.20 19.55 -17.47
N LYS A 124 -8.59 18.49 -18.19
CA LYS A 124 -9.74 17.65 -17.81
C LYS A 124 -9.45 16.89 -16.52
N GLU A 125 -8.21 16.45 -16.35
CA GLU A 125 -7.72 15.70 -15.20
C GLU A 125 -7.75 16.55 -13.93
N MET A 126 -7.34 17.82 -13.99
CA MET A 126 -7.48 18.72 -12.85
C MET A 126 -8.94 19.05 -12.56
N LYS A 127 -9.80 19.20 -13.58
CA LYS A 127 -11.27 19.34 -13.38
C LYS A 127 -11.86 18.11 -12.69
N ASN A 128 -11.43 16.91 -13.07
CA ASN A 128 -11.83 15.66 -12.43
C ASN A 128 -11.43 15.62 -10.95
N LEU A 129 -10.17 15.98 -10.64
CA LEU A 129 -9.68 16.03 -9.26
C LEU A 129 -10.48 17.00 -8.40
N PHE A 130 -10.73 18.22 -8.89
CA PHE A 130 -11.52 19.21 -8.16
C PHE A 130 -13.01 18.83 -8.07
N GLY A 131 -13.56 18.17 -9.08
CA GLY A 131 -14.90 17.60 -9.03
C GLY A 131 -15.03 16.53 -7.94
N ALA A 132 -14.06 15.62 -7.84
CA ALA A 132 -14.03 14.62 -6.77
C ALA A 132 -13.83 15.24 -5.38
N ALA A 133 -12.96 16.26 -5.27
CA ALA A 133 -12.82 17.02 -4.04
C ALA A 133 -14.14 17.69 -3.64
N LYS A 134 -14.89 18.27 -4.59
CA LYS A 134 -16.21 18.86 -4.34
C LYS A 134 -17.19 17.86 -3.74
N VAL A 135 -17.26 16.65 -4.28
CA VAL A 135 -18.10 15.57 -3.73
C VAL A 135 -17.70 15.29 -2.28
N LEU A 136 -16.40 15.18 -1.97
CA LEU A 136 -15.95 15.00 -0.59
C LEU A 136 -16.31 16.19 0.32
N PHE A 137 -16.28 17.43 -0.19
CA PHE A 137 -16.68 18.62 0.58
C PHE A 137 -18.17 18.66 0.96
N GLU A 138 -19.02 17.85 0.32
CA GLU A 138 -20.43 17.70 0.71
C GLU A 138 -20.55 16.91 2.03
N TYR A 139 -19.59 16.05 2.35
CA TYR A 139 -19.52 15.29 3.59
C TYR A 139 -18.88 16.11 4.70
N LYS A 140 -19.60 17.14 5.16
CA LYS A 140 -19.08 18.07 6.17
C LYS A 140 -19.04 17.49 7.59
N GLY A 141 -19.89 16.50 7.90
CA GLY A 141 -20.02 15.95 9.25
C GLY A 141 -20.19 17.05 10.32
N SER A 142 -19.64 16.83 11.52
CA SER A 142 -19.56 17.83 12.59
C SER A 142 -18.36 18.77 12.49
N LYS A 143 -17.62 18.77 11.36
CA LYS A 143 -16.45 19.65 11.17
C LYS A 143 -16.83 21.13 11.25
N ASN A 144 -18.02 21.49 10.79
CA ASN A 144 -18.49 22.88 10.77
C ASN A 144 -18.69 23.48 12.17
N ASP A 145 -18.73 22.66 13.21
CA ASP A 145 -18.83 23.09 14.61
C ASP A 145 -17.55 23.84 15.06
N TYR A 146 -16.46 23.72 14.30
CA TYR A 146 -15.16 24.33 14.60
C TYR A 146 -14.86 25.47 13.63
N ALA A 147 -14.69 26.68 14.17
CA ALA A 147 -14.41 27.88 13.37
C ALA A 147 -13.10 27.78 12.55
N LYS A 148 -12.08 27.10 13.09
CA LYS A 148 -10.79 26.85 12.44
C LYS A 148 -10.29 25.45 12.75
N SER A 149 -9.61 24.83 11.78
CA SER A 149 -9.01 23.50 11.95
C SER A 149 -7.75 23.34 11.09
N HIS A 150 -6.91 22.38 11.45
CA HIS A 150 -5.89 21.89 10.52
C HIS A 150 -6.49 20.87 9.55
N GLU A 151 -6.35 21.12 8.26
CA GLU A 151 -6.79 20.21 7.22
C GLU A 151 -5.60 19.57 6.51
N GLY A 152 -5.59 18.23 6.43
CA GLY A 152 -4.55 17.52 5.73
C GLY A 152 -4.55 17.79 4.21
N ARG A 153 -3.37 18.00 3.65
CA ARG A 153 -3.12 18.09 2.20
C ARG A 153 -2.20 17.00 1.67
N GLY A 154 -1.79 16.07 2.53
CA GLY A 154 -1.06 14.88 2.14
C GLY A 154 -0.26 14.30 3.29
N VAL A 155 -0.10 12.97 3.27
CA VAL A 155 0.93 12.25 4.02
C VAL A 155 1.51 11.24 3.04
N VAL A 156 2.81 11.35 2.78
CA VAL A 156 3.50 10.44 1.87
C VAL A 156 4.83 10.02 2.47
N VAL A 157 5.16 8.74 2.28
CA VAL A 157 6.43 8.15 2.70
C VAL A 157 7.00 7.43 1.50
N ARG A 158 8.30 7.65 1.26
CA ARG A 158 9.05 7.02 0.18
C ARG A 158 8.92 5.49 0.27
N PRO A 159 8.72 4.76 -0.84
CA PRO A 159 8.38 3.34 -0.81
C PRO A 159 9.31 2.44 0.02
N ASP A 160 10.61 2.68 -0.04
CA ASP A 160 11.68 1.95 0.65
C ASP A 160 11.69 2.14 2.18
N TYR A 161 11.07 3.23 2.67
CA TYR A 161 10.91 3.56 4.09
C TYR A 161 9.49 3.29 4.64
N ARG A 162 8.60 2.70 3.83
CA ARG A 162 7.25 2.32 4.31
C ARG A 162 7.32 1.23 5.36
N ARG A 163 6.28 1.18 6.20
CA ARG A 163 6.13 0.24 7.33
C ARG A 163 7.21 0.40 8.42
N MET A 164 7.90 1.54 8.45
CA MET A 164 8.83 1.91 9.53
C MET A 164 8.21 2.91 10.52
N GLY A 165 6.88 3.01 10.58
CA GLY A 165 6.21 3.90 11.52
C GLY A 165 6.20 5.39 11.15
N ILE A 166 6.88 5.83 10.08
CA ILE A 166 6.94 7.26 9.69
C ILE A 166 5.55 7.90 9.55
N ALA A 167 4.61 7.25 8.83
CA ALA A 167 3.25 7.76 8.69
C ALA A 167 2.51 7.86 10.05
N ASN A 168 2.74 6.89 10.94
CA ASN A 168 2.17 6.93 12.30
C ASN A 168 2.69 8.14 13.08
N GLU A 169 3.99 8.43 12.97
CA GLU A 169 4.60 9.58 13.61
C GLU A 169 4.09 10.92 13.06
N PHE A 170 3.88 11.04 11.74
CA PHE A 170 3.24 12.22 11.16
C PHE A 170 1.81 12.43 11.67
N ILE A 171 1.01 11.36 11.75
CA ILE A 171 -0.36 11.46 12.24
C ILE A 171 -0.40 11.82 13.73
N ARG A 172 0.49 11.23 14.54
CA ARG A 172 0.67 11.57 15.95
C ARG A 172 1.04 13.05 16.14
N LEU A 173 1.95 13.56 15.32
CA LEU A 173 2.43 14.95 15.34
C LEU A 173 1.30 15.96 15.17
N ARG A 174 0.29 15.69 14.35
CA ARG A 174 -0.77 16.68 14.07
C ARG A 174 -1.50 17.16 15.32
N LYS A 175 -1.60 16.34 16.37
CA LYS A 175 -2.12 16.77 17.68
C LYS A 175 -1.25 17.87 18.30
N SER A 176 0.08 17.68 18.30
CA SER A 176 1.03 18.69 18.79
C SER A 176 0.99 19.96 17.95
N LEU A 177 0.82 19.85 16.63
CA LEU A 177 0.66 21.02 15.76
C LEU A 177 -0.61 21.82 16.09
N CYS A 178 -1.72 21.15 16.38
CA CYS A 178 -2.94 21.83 16.83
C CYS A 178 -2.73 22.59 18.13
N ILE A 179 -2.05 21.98 19.11
CA ILE A 179 -1.73 22.64 20.38
C ILE A 179 -0.84 23.87 20.14
N GLU A 180 0.22 23.73 19.34
CA GLU A 180 1.15 24.83 19.02
C GLU A 180 0.41 26.00 18.35
N HIS A 181 -0.44 25.71 17.36
CA HIS A 181 -1.14 26.73 16.60
C HIS A 181 -2.45 27.20 17.25
N SER A 182 -2.74 26.76 18.49
CA SER A 182 -3.98 27.07 19.20
C SER A 182 -5.24 26.73 18.39
N LEU A 183 -5.21 25.59 17.68
CA LEU A 183 -6.32 25.07 16.89
C LEU A 183 -7.01 23.92 17.64
N PRO A 184 -8.35 23.86 17.60
CA PRO A 184 -9.10 22.88 18.38
C PRO A 184 -9.02 21.47 17.82
N MET A 185 -8.74 21.32 16.52
CA MET A 185 -8.73 20.02 15.87
C MET A 185 -7.89 19.96 14.58
N THR A 186 -7.60 18.74 14.16
CA THR A 186 -7.10 18.39 12.83
C THR A 186 -8.05 17.37 12.19
N CYS A 187 -8.25 17.47 10.88
CA CYS A 187 -8.98 16.51 10.08
C CYS A 187 -8.30 16.28 8.73
N ALA A 188 -8.55 15.14 8.09
CA ALA A 188 -8.16 14.89 6.71
C ALA A 188 -8.97 13.73 6.14
N TRP A 189 -9.11 13.70 4.82
CA TRP A 189 -9.54 12.50 4.10
C TRP A 189 -8.41 11.48 4.11
N MET A 190 -8.63 10.35 4.77
CA MET A 190 -7.66 9.26 4.83
C MET A 190 -7.94 8.28 3.69
N THR A 191 -7.35 8.53 2.53
CA THR A 191 -7.66 7.81 1.27
C THR A 191 -6.91 6.49 1.12
N SER A 192 -5.90 6.23 1.97
CA SER A 192 -5.16 4.97 2.00
C SER A 192 -5.39 4.19 3.29
N ILE A 193 -5.37 2.85 3.20
CA ILE A 193 -5.42 1.95 4.37
C ILE A 193 -4.30 2.26 5.37
N GLY A 194 -3.12 2.63 4.87
CA GLY A 194 -1.97 2.96 5.72
C GLY A 194 -2.23 4.17 6.61
N THR A 195 -2.83 5.23 6.06
CA THR A 195 -3.20 6.44 6.80
C THR A 195 -4.41 6.23 7.70
N GLN A 196 -5.38 5.39 7.29
CA GLN A 196 -6.53 5.02 8.13
C GLN A 196 -6.06 4.29 9.41
N LYS A 197 -5.28 3.21 9.26
CA LYS A 197 -4.73 2.44 10.40
C LYS A 197 -3.83 3.30 11.31
N ALA A 198 -3.03 4.20 10.73
CA ALA A 198 -2.23 5.14 11.50
C ALA A 198 -3.12 6.11 12.31
N SER A 199 -4.25 6.54 11.76
CA SER A 199 -5.18 7.47 12.42
C SER A 199 -5.92 6.81 13.57
N GLU A 200 -6.48 5.62 13.34
CA GLU A 200 -7.14 4.80 14.37
C GLU A 200 -6.20 4.54 15.55
N LYS A 201 -4.96 4.14 15.27
CA LYS A 201 -3.94 3.90 16.30
C LYS A 201 -3.63 5.14 17.15
N ASN A 202 -3.79 6.34 16.59
CA ASN A 202 -3.58 7.61 17.29
C ASN A 202 -4.88 8.22 17.83
N GLY A 203 -5.97 7.43 17.92
CA GLY A 203 -7.23 7.85 18.52
C GLY A 203 -8.04 8.85 17.71
N TRP A 204 -7.78 8.95 16.40
CA TRP A 204 -8.64 9.73 15.50
C TRP A 204 -10.01 9.07 15.38
N LYS A 205 -11.04 9.88 15.20
CA LYS A 205 -12.42 9.42 15.01
C LYS A 205 -12.87 9.73 13.58
N THR A 206 -13.64 8.81 13.00
CA THR A 206 -14.26 9.01 11.69
C THR A 206 -15.46 9.94 11.84
N PHE A 207 -15.44 11.07 11.13
CA PHE A 207 -16.58 11.99 11.04
C PHE A 207 -17.53 11.63 9.91
N ALA A 208 -16.97 11.20 8.79
CA ALA A 208 -17.66 10.80 7.59
C ALA A 208 -16.84 9.72 6.88
N GLU A 209 -17.55 8.83 6.20
CA GLU A 209 -16.98 7.82 5.33
C GLU A 209 -17.82 7.76 4.05
N VAL A 210 -17.19 7.37 2.97
CA VAL A 210 -17.83 7.18 1.67
C VAL A 210 -17.18 5.95 1.04
N SER A 211 -17.99 5.06 0.50
CA SER A 211 -17.48 3.87 -0.18
C SER A 211 -16.85 4.28 -1.51
N VAL A 212 -15.96 3.44 -2.03
CA VAL A 212 -15.40 3.68 -3.37
C VAL A 212 -16.51 3.63 -4.42
N ASP A 213 -17.42 2.67 -4.34
CA ASP A 213 -18.54 2.54 -5.29
C ASP A 213 -19.40 3.81 -5.34
N GLU A 214 -19.70 4.42 -4.18
CA GLU A 214 -20.44 5.68 -4.11
C GLU A 214 -19.63 6.83 -4.71
N LEU A 215 -18.32 6.90 -4.44
CA LEU A 215 -17.44 7.89 -5.08
C LEU A 215 -17.39 7.72 -6.59
N GLU A 216 -17.23 6.50 -7.10
CA GLU A 216 -17.22 6.21 -8.53
C GLU A 216 -18.55 6.62 -9.18
N GLN A 217 -19.68 6.31 -8.54
CA GLN A 217 -21.00 6.72 -9.01
C GLN A 217 -21.17 8.25 -9.07
N LYS A 218 -20.74 8.97 -8.02
CA LYS A 218 -20.91 10.43 -7.92
C LYS A 218 -19.94 11.21 -8.79
N THR A 219 -18.73 10.70 -8.97
CA THR A 219 -17.66 11.41 -9.68
C THR A 219 -17.50 10.96 -11.14
N GLY A 220 -17.99 9.76 -11.48
CA GLY A 220 -17.69 9.09 -12.75
C GLY A 220 -16.23 8.66 -12.90
N LEU A 221 -15.41 8.83 -11.84
CA LEU A 221 -14.03 8.37 -11.83
C LEU A 221 -13.96 6.90 -11.47
N ILE A 222 -12.86 6.28 -11.86
CA ILE A 222 -12.58 4.88 -11.59
C ILE A 222 -11.40 4.85 -10.63
N PHE A 223 -11.64 4.46 -9.38
CA PHE A 223 -10.59 4.32 -8.39
C PHE A 223 -10.00 2.92 -8.47
N ASP A 224 -8.68 2.84 -8.56
CA ASP A 224 -7.98 1.55 -8.55
C ASP A 224 -8.03 0.94 -7.14
N THR A 225 -9.08 0.17 -6.91
CA THR A 225 -9.27 -0.66 -5.70
C THR A 225 -8.69 -2.05 -5.85
N ARG A 226 -7.76 -2.31 -6.79
CA ARG A 226 -7.09 -3.62 -6.92
C ARG A 226 -8.05 -4.83 -6.79
N ILE A 227 -9.22 -4.73 -7.41
CA ILE A 227 -10.03 -5.87 -7.81
C ILE A 227 -9.87 -5.93 -9.32
N PHE A 228 -9.45 -7.08 -9.84
CA PHE A 228 -9.31 -7.32 -11.28
C PHE A 228 -10.60 -6.87 -11.97
N LYS A 229 -10.53 -5.80 -12.78
CA LYS A 229 -11.69 -5.19 -13.46
C LYS A 229 -12.10 -5.92 -14.73
N ASN A 230 -11.33 -6.94 -15.13
CA ASN A 230 -11.64 -7.76 -16.28
C ASN A 230 -12.42 -9.00 -15.81
N ASP A 231 -13.76 -8.89 -15.80
CA ASP A 231 -14.66 -9.97 -15.40
C ASP A 231 -14.46 -11.24 -16.25
N GLU A 232 -14.11 -11.08 -17.52
CA GLU A 232 -13.79 -12.20 -18.41
C GLU A 232 -12.53 -12.93 -17.94
N ALA A 233 -11.47 -12.20 -17.58
CA ALA A 233 -10.24 -12.77 -17.05
C ALA A 233 -10.47 -13.46 -15.69
N VAL A 234 -11.34 -12.88 -14.84
CA VAL A 234 -11.74 -13.50 -13.57
C VAL A 234 -12.50 -14.81 -13.81
N ALA A 235 -13.46 -14.82 -14.74
CA ALA A 235 -14.22 -16.01 -15.09
C ALA A 235 -13.33 -17.12 -15.69
N GLU A 236 -12.39 -16.72 -16.56
CA GLU A 236 -11.39 -17.61 -17.14
C GLU A 236 -10.47 -18.19 -16.06
N TYR A 237 -9.94 -17.35 -15.17
CA TYR A 237 -9.08 -17.79 -14.07
C TYR A 237 -9.83 -18.68 -13.08
N ARG A 238 -11.11 -18.42 -12.80
CA ARG A 238 -11.96 -19.32 -11.99
C ARG A 238 -12.09 -20.69 -12.63
N THR A 239 -12.35 -20.73 -13.93
CA THR A 239 -12.42 -22.00 -14.69
C THR A 239 -11.10 -22.75 -14.61
N PHE A 240 -9.98 -22.04 -14.77
CA PHE A 240 -8.64 -22.60 -14.61
C PHE A 240 -8.44 -23.22 -13.23
N ILE A 241 -8.73 -22.45 -12.18
CA ILE A 241 -8.55 -22.88 -10.79
C ILE A 241 -9.46 -24.08 -10.46
N SER A 242 -10.71 -24.10 -10.90
CA SER A 242 -11.62 -25.24 -10.73
C SER A 242 -11.07 -26.51 -11.37
N ASN A 243 -10.66 -26.44 -12.64
CA ASN A 243 -10.07 -27.60 -13.34
C ASN A 243 -8.77 -28.07 -12.67
N TYR A 244 -7.99 -27.14 -12.15
CA TYR A 244 -6.75 -27.45 -11.43
C TYR A 244 -7.03 -28.15 -10.09
N TYR A 245 -8.08 -27.76 -9.37
CA TYR A 245 -8.53 -28.42 -8.14
C TYR A 245 -9.00 -29.86 -8.37
N ASP A 246 -9.71 -30.10 -9.47
CA ASP A 246 -10.19 -31.45 -9.81
C ASP A 246 -9.04 -32.40 -10.16
N ALA A 247 -7.93 -31.87 -10.68
CA ALA A 247 -6.80 -32.64 -11.17
C ALA A 247 -5.65 -32.81 -10.15
N SER A 248 -5.61 -32.04 -9.07
CA SER A 248 -4.47 -32.02 -8.14
C SER A 248 -4.89 -32.23 -6.68
N PRO A 249 -4.12 -32.96 -5.87
CA PRO A 249 -4.35 -33.04 -4.42
C PRO A 249 -4.01 -31.69 -3.76
N ILE A 250 -5.02 -30.82 -3.61
CA ILE A 250 -4.86 -29.51 -2.99
C ILE A 250 -5.28 -29.55 -1.52
N HIS A 251 -4.41 -29.06 -0.65
CA HIS A 251 -4.69 -28.79 0.75
C HIS A 251 -5.00 -27.31 0.93
N ILE A 252 -6.20 -27.00 1.46
CA ILE A 252 -6.62 -25.64 1.77
C ILE A 252 -6.81 -25.52 3.28
N THR A 253 -6.10 -24.58 3.89
CA THR A 253 -6.29 -24.18 5.27
C THR A 253 -7.01 -22.84 5.29
N VAL A 254 -8.14 -22.73 5.98
CA VAL A 254 -8.91 -21.49 6.10
C VAL A 254 -8.85 -20.94 7.52
N CYS A 255 -8.84 -19.62 7.63
CA CYS A 255 -9.14 -18.91 8.87
C CYS A 255 -10.52 -18.28 8.70
N CYS A 256 -11.43 -18.58 9.61
CA CYS A 256 -12.79 -18.08 9.61
C CYS A 256 -13.16 -17.45 10.95
N LEU A 257 -14.17 -16.58 10.94
CA LEU A 257 -14.85 -16.21 12.17
C LEU A 257 -15.66 -17.42 12.64
N ASP A 258 -15.41 -17.81 13.88
CA ASP A 258 -16.26 -18.76 14.60
C ASP A 258 -17.37 -17.93 15.26
N ASP A 259 -18.41 -17.64 14.49
CA ASP A 259 -19.67 -17.19 15.04
C ASP A 259 -20.69 -18.33 14.94
N ASP A 260 -21.65 -18.40 15.87
CA ASP A 260 -22.71 -19.42 15.89
C ASP A 260 -23.64 -19.33 14.65
N SER A 261 -23.28 -18.55 13.63
CA SER A 261 -24.01 -18.42 12.38
C SER A 261 -23.74 -19.61 11.47
N LYS A 262 -24.71 -19.94 10.62
CA LYS A 262 -24.56 -21.00 9.60
C LYS A 262 -23.67 -20.57 8.43
N THR A 263 -23.03 -19.41 8.50
CA THR A 263 -22.23 -18.82 7.41
C THR A 263 -20.79 -18.67 7.85
N ILE A 264 -19.88 -19.41 7.20
CA ILE A 264 -18.44 -19.32 7.45
C ILE A 264 -17.90 -18.07 6.74
N ASP A 265 -17.57 -17.01 7.48
CA ASP A 265 -16.86 -15.86 6.92
C ASP A 265 -15.35 -16.16 6.86
N ILE A 266 -14.82 -16.31 5.65
CA ILE A 266 -13.40 -16.64 5.40
C ILE A 266 -12.56 -15.35 5.50
N LEU A 267 -11.77 -15.23 6.56
CA LEU A 267 -10.85 -14.12 6.82
C LEU A 267 -9.54 -14.24 6.03
N GLY A 268 -9.13 -15.48 5.78
CA GLY A 268 -7.96 -15.78 4.97
C GLY A 268 -7.85 -17.27 4.66
N LEU A 269 -6.96 -17.60 3.73
CA LEU A 269 -6.69 -18.96 3.32
C LEU A 269 -5.23 -19.17 2.93
N SER A 270 -4.78 -20.42 3.03
CA SER A 270 -3.51 -20.90 2.54
C SER A 270 -3.74 -22.15 1.69
N MET A 271 -3.17 -22.16 0.49
CA MET A 271 -3.30 -23.26 -0.47
C MET A 271 -1.94 -23.92 -0.70
N MET A 272 -1.92 -25.25 -0.74
CA MET A 272 -0.74 -26.06 -1.05
C MET A 272 -1.11 -27.23 -1.97
N CYS A 273 -0.27 -27.54 -2.95
CA CYS A 273 -0.41 -28.73 -3.78
C CYS A 273 0.64 -29.76 -3.36
N GLU A 274 0.22 -31.01 -3.19
CA GLU A 274 1.11 -32.14 -2.95
C GLU A 274 1.75 -32.59 -4.27
N PHE A 275 3.07 -32.79 -4.25
CA PHE A 275 3.80 -33.39 -5.35
C PHE A 275 4.50 -34.65 -4.86
N LYS A 276 4.26 -35.77 -5.58
CA LYS A 276 4.94 -37.05 -5.40
C LYS A 276 5.58 -37.44 -6.72
N ASP A 277 6.91 -37.57 -6.72
CA ASP A 277 7.71 -37.81 -7.91
C ASP A 277 7.63 -36.68 -8.97
N GLN A 278 8.77 -36.19 -9.45
CA GLN A 278 8.84 -35.02 -10.36
C GLN A 278 8.13 -35.20 -11.73
N ALA A 279 7.49 -36.33 -11.97
CA ALA A 279 6.80 -36.69 -13.20
C ALA A 279 5.35 -36.17 -13.28
N GLU A 280 4.70 -35.83 -12.16
CA GLU A 280 3.34 -35.28 -12.15
C GLU A 280 3.34 -33.77 -12.42
N LYS A 281 3.72 -33.37 -13.64
CA LYS A 281 3.37 -32.04 -14.13
C LYS A 281 1.95 -32.12 -14.70
N VAL A 282 1.01 -31.42 -14.05
CA VAL A 282 -0.31 -31.15 -14.61
C VAL A 282 -0.11 -30.56 -16.01
N ASP A 283 -0.68 -31.20 -17.04
CA ASP A 283 -0.59 -30.69 -18.40
C ASP A 283 -1.48 -29.45 -18.55
N LEU A 284 -0.86 -28.29 -18.29
CA LEU A 284 -1.51 -26.98 -18.38
C LEU A 284 -1.89 -26.58 -19.82
N LYS A 285 -1.68 -27.45 -20.82
CA LYS A 285 -2.05 -27.20 -22.23
C LYS A 285 -3.55 -27.26 -22.49
N MET A 286 -4.36 -27.79 -21.57
CA MET A 286 -5.79 -28.01 -21.81
C MET A 286 -6.69 -26.77 -21.64
N ILE A 287 -6.12 -25.61 -21.29
CA ILE A 287 -6.91 -24.41 -20.98
C ILE A 287 -6.68 -23.37 -22.06
N GLU A 288 -7.75 -23.08 -22.80
CA GLU A 288 -7.78 -22.01 -23.79
C GLU A 288 -7.54 -20.67 -23.10
N LYS A 289 -6.49 -19.96 -23.51
CA LYS A 289 -6.04 -18.71 -22.88
C LYS A 289 -6.59 -17.53 -23.66
N LYS A 290 -7.75 -17.01 -23.26
CA LYS A 290 -8.49 -15.99 -24.02
C LYS A 290 -8.04 -14.58 -23.68
N THR A 291 -7.94 -14.30 -22.39
CA THR A 291 -7.55 -12.97 -21.89
C THR A 291 -6.05 -12.83 -21.77
N LYS A 292 -5.58 -11.59 -21.98
CA LYS A 292 -4.16 -11.26 -21.86
C LYS A 292 -3.63 -11.53 -20.44
N GLU A 293 -4.44 -11.25 -19.43
CA GLU A 293 -4.09 -11.41 -18.02
C GLU A 293 -3.81 -12.88 -17.67
N VAL A 294 -4.62 -13.80 -18.18
CA VAL A 294 -4.40 -15.24 -18.00
C VAL A 294 -3.18 -15.70 -18.81
N GLN A 295 -3.00 -15.20 -20.04
CA GLN A 295 -1.79 -15.46 -20.84
C GLN A 295 -0.51 -15.01 -20.12
N ASP A 296 -0.51 -13.81 -19.55
CA ASP A 296 0.58 -13.21 -18.79
C ASP A 296 0.89 -14.03 -17.53
N PHE A 297 -0.15 -14.47 -16.79
CA PHE A 297 0.01 -15.39 -15.65
C PHE A 297 0.72 -16.69 -16.04
N PHE A 298 0.30 -17.33 -17.14
CA PHE A 298 0.96 -18.54 -17.64
C PHE A 298 2.37 -18.28 -18.17
N HIS A 299 2.62 -17.11 -18.72
CA HIS A 299 3.96 -16.72 -19.15
C HIS A 299 4.91 -16.62 -17.94
N ILE A 300 4.47 -16.00 -16.84
CA ILE A 300 5.24 -15.96 -15.58
C ILE A 300 5.49 -17.37 -15.05
N LEU A 301 4.48 -18.24 -15.03
CA LEU A 301 4.65 -19.64 -14.61
C LEU A 301 5.70 -20.35 -15.47
N LYS A 302 5.70 -20.14 -16.79
CA LYS A 302 6.71 -20.70 -17.68
C LYS A 302 8.12 -20.20 -17.34
N VAL A 303 8.29 -18.89 -17.16
CA VAL A 303 9.58 -18.27 -16.81
C VAL A 303 10.13 -18.80 -15.49
N THR A 304 9.26 -19.11 -14.53
CA THR A 304 9.65 -19.62 -13.20
C THR A 304 9.75 -21.15 -13.13
N SER A 305 9.24 -21.87 -14.15
CA SER A 305 9.11 -23.34 -14.14
C SER A 305 10.44 -24.12 -14.21
N ASP A 306 11.54 -23.46 -14.57
CA ASP A 306 12.87 -24.06 -14.64
C ASP A 306 13.52 -24.24 -13.27
N ILE A 307 12.94 -23.65 -12.23
CA ILE A 307 13.43 -23.74 -10.85
C ILE A 307 12.98 -25.08 -10.27
N LYS A 308 13.88 -26.06 -10.34
CA LYS A 308 13.62 -27.44 -9.88
C LYS A 308 13.99 -27.62 -8.42
N ILE A 309 13.06 -28.16 -7.63
CA ILE A 309 13.30 -28.66 -6.27
C ILE A 309 13.80 -30.12 -6.41
N LYS A 310 15.11 -30.28 -6.56
CA LYS A 310 15.71 -31.58 -6.97
C LYS A 310 15.98 -32.55 -5.82
N ASP A 311 15.99 -32.07 -4.59
CA ASP A 311 16.53 -32.83 -3.46
C ASP A 311 15.45 -33.53 -2.62
N TYR A 312 14.18 -33.47 -3.06
CA TYR A 312 13.04 -33.96 -2.29
C TYR A 312 12.12 -34.82 -3.15
N GLN A 313 11.74 -35.99 -2.63
CA GLN A 313 10.85 -36.95 -3.29
C GLN A 313 9.37 -36.55 -3.16
N SER A 314 9.03 -35.88 -2.06
CA SER A 314 7.68 -35.36 -1.82
C SER A 314 7.71 -33.99 -1.17
N PHE A 315 6.90 -33.07 -1.69
CA PHE A 315 6.81 -31.72 -1.14
C PHE A 315 5.44 -31.10 -1.34
N PHE A 316 5.13 -30.13 -0.47
CA PHE A 316 4.02 -29.21 -0.67
C PHE A 316 4.49 -27.92 -1.33
N GLU A 317 3.95 -27.59 -2.50
CA GLU A 317 4.15 -26.27 -3.12
C GLU A 317 2.99 -25.33 -2.76
N GLY A 318 3.30 -24.21 -2.14
CA GLY A 318 2.33 -23.17 -1.81
C GLY A 318 1.80 -22.46 -3.04
N ARG A 319 0.47 -22.50 -3.23
CA ARG A 319 -0.24 -21.81 -4.32
C ARG A 319 -0.82 -20.45 -3.92
N GLY A 320 -0.73 -20.08 -2.65
CA GLY A 320 -1.08 -18.74 -2.20
C GLY A 320 -1.32 -18.67 -0.70
N ILE A 321 -1.12 -17.48 -0.15
CA ILE A 321 -1.63 -17.08 1.15
C ILE A 321 -2.41 -15.80 0.92
N ILE A 322 -3.71 -15.83 1.19
CA ILE A 322 -4.61 -14.72 0.97
C ILE A 322 -5.20 -14.33 2.33
N VAL A 323 -5.10 -13.05 2.67
CA VAL A 323 -5.72 -12.49 3.88
C VAL A 323 -6.52 -11.28 3.44
N ARG A 324 -7.78 -11.21 3.88
CA ARG A 324 -8.67 -10.08 3.60
C ARG A 324 -7.98 -8.77 3.99
N PRO A 325 -8.06 -7.70 3.17
CA PRO A 325 -7.28 -6.48 3.39
C PRO A 325 -7.43 -5.84 4.78
N ASP A 326 -8.65 -5.81 5.31
CA ASP A 326 -9.01 -5.37 6.67
C ASP A 326 -8.31 -6.20 7.75
N GLN A 327 -8.20 -7.50 7.55
CA GLN A 327 -7.58 -8.46 8.48
C GLN A 327 -6.04 -8.54 8.39
N ARG A 328 -5.42 -7.84 7.43
CA ARG A 328 -3.95 -7.83 7.29
C ARG A 328 -3.28 -7.14 8.48
N GLY A 329 -2.20 -7.75 8.97
CA GLY A 329 -1.43 -7.26 10.12
C GLY A 329 -1.77 -7.95 11.44
N LEU A 330 -2.83 -8.77 11.49
CA LEU A 330 -3.26 -9.51 12.67
C LEU A 330 -2.53 -10.86 12.86
N GLY A 331 -1.44 -11.10 12.13
CA GLY A 331 -0.65 -12.33 12.26
C GLY A 331 -1.15 -13.56 11.49
N MET A 332 -2.30 -13.49 10.79
CA MET A 332 -2.87 -14.64 10.05
C MET A 332 -1.90 -15.28 9.05
N ALA A 333 -1.17 -14.47 8.25
CA ALA A 333 -0.18 -15.00 7.32
C ALA A 333 0.97 -15.76 8.02
N SER A 334 1.37 -15.30 9.21
CA SER A 334 2.34 -16.00 10.06
C SER A 334 1.79 -17.33 10.54
N GLU A 335 0.52 -17.41 10.96
CA GLU A 335 -0.08 -18.68 11.35
C GLU A 335 -0.22 -19.64 10.17
N PHE A 336 -0.62 -19.17 8.99
CA PHE A 336 -0.65 -20.02 7.80
C PHE A 336 0.71 -20.63 7.49
N VAL A 337 1.77 -19.83 7.48
CA VAL A 337 3.15 -20.32 7.26
C VAL A 337 3.55 -21.37 8.30
N ARG A 338 3.21 -21.15 9.58
CA ARG A 338 3.48 -22.12 10.66
C ARG A 338 2.75 -23.44 10.41
N LEU A 339 1.46 -23.38 10.11
CA LEU A 339 0.61 -24.55 9.90
C LEU A 339 1.08 -25.43 8.74
N ARG A 340 1.67 -24.85 7.69
CA ARG A 340 2.22 -25.66 6.58
C ARG A 340 3.28 -26.66 7.05
N LYS A 341 4.12 -26.30 8.02
CA LYS A 341 5.10 -27.23 8.60
C LYS A 341 4.39 -28.36 9.36
N GLU A 342 3.39 -28.02 10.16
CA GLU A 342 2.59 -29.02 10.90
C GLU A 342 1.89 -29.99 9.95
N ILE A 343 1.36 -29.51 8.82
CA ILE A 343 0.73 -30.34 7.80
C ILE A 343 1.76 -31.26 7.13
N CYS A 344 3.00 -30.80 6.89
CA CYS A 344 4.08 -31.67 6.42
C CYS A 344 4.39 -32.79 7.41
N ILE A 345 4.45 -32.47 8.71
CA ILE A 345 4.69 -33.46 9.78
C ILE A 345 3.56 -34.49 9.81
N ASP A 346 2.31 -34.03 9.87
CA ASP A 346 1.11 -34.88 9.92
C ASP A 346 1.02 -35.82 8.70
N ARG A 347 1.29 -35.32 7.50
CA ARG A 347 1.19 -36.08 6.25
C ARG A 347 2.46 -36.83 5.86
N ASN A 348 3.49 -36.81 6.70
CA ASN A 348 4.79 -37.43 6.40
C ASN A 348 5.40 -36.93 5.06
N ILE A 349 5.23 -35.65 4.74
CA ILE A 349 5.80 -34.98 3.55
C ILE A 349 7.10 -34.27 3.93
N GLU A 350 8.16 -34.41 3.13
CA GLU A 350 9.52 -34.01 3.52
C GLU A 350 9.66 -32.50 3.76
N MET A 351 9.01 -31.69 2.93
CA MET A 351 9.11 -30.24 2.97
C MET A 351 7.86 -29.52 2.46
N THR A 352 7.79 -28.23 2.76
CA THR A 352 6.90 -27.28 2.07
C THR A 352 7.72 -26.10 1.58
N CYS A 353 7.36 -25.58 0.41
CA CYS A 353 7.97 -24.38 -0.18
C CYS A 353 6.90 -23.45 -0.73
N ALA A 354 7.22 -22.17 -0.91
CA ALA A 354 6.38 -21.23 -1.65
C ALA A 354 7.17 -20.02 -2.13
N TRP A 355 6.70 -19.43 -3.23
CA TRP A 355 7.12 -18.09 -3.63
C TRP A 355 6.53 -17.03 -2.70
N MET A 356 7.40 -16.33 -1.99
CA MET A 356 7.06 -15.24 -1.10
C MET A 356 7.17 -13.92 -1.87
N THR A 357 6.06 -13.54 -2.50
CA THR A 357 5.97 -12.38 -3.41
C THR A 357 5.68 -11.05 -2.73
N SER A 358 5.55 -11.04 -1.40
CA SER A 358 5.31 -9.83 -0.62
C SER A 358 6.19 -9.82 0.61
N ILE A 359 6.48 -8.62 1.12
CA ILE A 359 7.25 -8.49 2.36
C ILE A 359 6.55 -9.10 3.58
N GLY A 360 5.21 -9.16 3.56
CA GLY A 360 4.43 -9.74 4.65
C GLY A 360 4.62 -11.25 4.73
N THR A 361 4.59 -11.92 3.57
CA THR A 361 4.81 -13.37 3.50
C THR A 361 6.27 -13.74 3.70
N GLN A 362 7.23 -12.93 3.23
CA GLN A 362 8.66 -13.12 3.52
C GLN A 362 8.95 -13.03 5.03
N LYS A 363 8.48 -11.96 5.70
CA LYS A 363 8.64 -11.81 7.16
C LYS A 363 7.96 -12.93 7.95
N ALA A 364 6.79 -13.38 7.52
CA ALA A 364 6.11 -14.52 8.12
C ALA A 364 6.94 -15.80 8.03
N ALA A 365 7.52 -16.08 6.86
CA ALA A 365 8.42 -17.20 6.62
C ALA A 365 9.70 -17.12 7.47
N GLU A 366 10.36 -15.96 7.48
CA GLU A 366 11.57 -15.71 8.27
C GLU A 366 11.33 -15.90 9.77
N LYS A 367 10.19 -15.40 10.29
CA LYS A 367 9.78 -15.60 11.70
C LYS A 367 9.70 -17.08 12.09
N HIS A 368 9.28 -17.93 11.15
CA HIS A 368 9.19 -19.38 11.33
C HIS A 368 10.41 -20.13 10.80
N LYS A 369 11.54 -19.44 10.64
CA LYS A 369 12.83 -20.01 10.26
C LYS A 369 12.82 -20.76 8.92
N TRP A 370 11.93 -20.37 8.00
CA TRP A 370 12.01 -20.86 6.63
C TRP A 370 13.31 -20.36 5.99
N LYS A 371 13.93 -21.21 5.19
CA LYS A 371 15.16 -20.93 4.46
C LYS A 371 14.83 -20.46 3.06
N THR A 372 15.66 -19.60 2.49
CA THR A 372 15.56 -19.24 1.07
C THR A 372 16.20 -20.32 0.21
N PHE A 373 15.43 -20.84 -0.76
CA PHE A 373 15.89 -21.78 -1.78
C PHE A 373 16.41 -21.04 -3.01
N TYR A 374 15.68 -19.99 -3.44
CA TYR A 374 16.01 -19.21 -4.62
C TYR A 374 15.56 -17.75 -4.44
N GLU A 375 16.34 -16.82 -5.00
CA GLU A 375 16.02 -15.40 -5.04
C GLU A 375 15.89 -14.94 -6.49
N LEU A 376 14.78 -14.30 -6.82
CA LEU A 376 14.50 -13.75 -8.14
C LEU A 376 14.30 -12.23 -8.01
N PRO A 377 15.26 -11.40 -8.46
CA PRO A 377 15.06 -9.97 -8.54
C PRO A 377 13.81 -9.64 -9.36
N VAL A 378 13.01 -8.69 -8.88
CA VAL A 378 11.76 -8.30 -9.57
C VAL A 378 12.08 -7.78 -10.97
N GLU A 379 13.08 -6.91 -11.10
CA GLU A 379 13.56 -6.38 -12.39
C GLU A 379 13.96 -7.48 -13.39
N GLU A 380 14.53 -8.59 -12.90
CA GLU A 380 14.89 -9.72 -13.74
C GLU A 380 13.64 -10.42 -14.30
N LEU A 381 12.62 -10.62 -13.45
CA LEU A 381 11.36 -11.18 -13.89
C LEU A 381 10.62 -10.23 -14.84
N GLU A 382 10.64 -8.93 -14.59
CA GLU A 382 10.05 -7.91 -15.48
C GLU A 382 10.70 -7.99 -16.87
N LYS A 383 12.03 -8.04 -16.91
CA LYS A 383 12.78 -8.18 -18.16
C LYS A 383 12.46 -9.47 -18.91
N LYS A 384 12.35 -10.60 -18.20
CA LYS A 384 12.06 -11.91 -18.79
C LYS A 384 10.61 -12.05 -19.25
N SER A 385 9.67 -11.43 -18.52
CA SER A 385 8.24 -11.56 -18.78
C SER A 385 7.67 -10.46 -19.66
N GLY A 386 8.36 -9.32 -19.76
CA GLY A 386 7.82 -8.11 -20.40
C GLY A 386 6.72 -7.42 -19.60
N LEU A 387 6.50 -7.82 -18.34
CA LEU A 387 5.48 -7.29 -17.44
C LEU A 387 6.11 -6.37 -16.40
N ALA A 388 5.33 -5.44 -15.86
CA ALA A 388 5.71 -4.61 -14.71
C ALA A 388 4.96 -5.10 -13.47
N PHE A 389 5.65 -5.23 -12.33
CA PHE A 389 5.06 -5.69 -11.08
C PHE A 389 4.94 -4.55 -10.06
N ASP A 390 3.70 -4.20 -9.68
CA ASP A 390 3.47 -3.33 -8.51
C ASP A 390 3.55 -4.15 -7.20
N VAL A 391 4.78 -4.44 -6.78
CA VAL A 391 5.06 -5.21 -5.57
C VAL A 391 5.89 -4.40 -4.57
N ASN A 392 5.79 -4.79 -3.29
CA ASN A 392 6.44 -4.07 -2.19
C ASN A 392 7.78 -4.69 -1.75
N VAL A 393 8.41 -5.43 -2.65
CA VAL A 393 9.69 -6.12 -2.51
C VAL A 393 10.52 -5.91 -3.78
N SER A 394 11.85 -5.87 -3.66
CA SER A 394 12.76 -5.85 -4.81
C SER A 394 13.18 -7.26 -5.27
N ILE A 395 12.93 -8.27 -4.44
CA ILE A 395 13.31 -9.67 -4.67
C ILE A 395 12.15 -10.58 -4.25
N PHE A 396 11.74 -11.48 -5.13
CA PHE A 396 10.89 -12.62 -4.79
C PHE A 396 11.74 -13.76 -4.26
N LYS A 397 11.33 -14.36 -3.14
CA LYS A 397 12.05 -15.47 -2.52
C LYS A 397 11.23 -16.75 -2.65
N LEU A 398 11.78 -17.79 -3.27
CA LEU A 398 11.27 -19.15 -3.09
C LEU A 398 11.82 -19.64 -1.75
N MET A 399 10.95 -19.75 -0.75
CA MET A 399 11.34 -20.14 0.61
C MET A 399 10.78 -21.51 0.96
N TYR A 400 11.43 -22.21 1.87
CA TYR A 400 11.02 -23.55 2.31
C TYR A 400 11.29 -23.83 3.78
N THR A 401 10.59 -24.83 4.31
CA THR A 401 10.96 -25.50 5.56
C THR A 401 10.82 -27.00 5.38
N THR A 402 11.66 -27.75 6.10
CA THR A 402 11.54 -29.20 6.23
C THR A 402 10.63 -29.55 7.39
N ARG A 403 10.08 -30.77 7.38
CA ARG A 403 9.39 -31.32 8.54
C ARG A 403 10.32 -31.49 9.76
N ASN A 404 11.59 -31.79 9.50
CA ASN A 404 12.65 -31.94 10.50
C ASN A 404 13.08 -30.58 11.08
#